data_AF-A0A429HPY4-F1
#
_entry.id   AF-A0A429HPY4-F1
#
_cell.length_a   1.000
_cell.length_b   1.000
_cell.length_c   1.000
_cell.angle_alpha   90.00
_cell.angle_beta   90.00
_cell.angle_gamma   90.00
#
_symmetry.space_group_name_H-M   'P 1'
#
loop_
_entity.id
_entity.type
_entity.pdbx_description
1 polymer ?
#
loop_
_entity_poly.entity_id
_entity_poly.type
_entity_poly.pdbx_seq_one_letter_code
_entity_poly.pdbx_strand_id
1 'polypeptide(L)'
;TYHEARRERFARFEELRRRWDEKHAQLKKLVLNLRQAASISHELASRYQAAQTRLRKFEEAGPPPEPPREQDITMRLHGGRTGVRAVTCKGLELTGLMKPFDLEVFYGERVAVLGSNGSGKSHFLRLLAGGDVTHTGEWKLGARVVPGHFAQTHAHPELEGRTLLDILWSEHSQDRGAAASRLRRYELTAQAEQRFDRLSGGQQARFQILLLELEGCTA
;
A
#
# COMPACT_ATOMS: atom_id res chain seq x y z
N THR A 1 19.98 -5.69 1.77
CA THR A 1 18.70 -6.41 1.59
C THR A 1 17.52 -5.46 1.74
N TYR A 2 16.30 -5.81 1.27
CA TYR A 2 15.10 -4.96 1.43
C TYR A 2 14.84 -4.59 2.90
N HIS A 3 15.11 -5.51 3.82
CA HIS A 3 14.99 -5.30 5.26
C HIS A 3 15.97 -4.24 5.81
N GLU A 4 17.19 -4.16 5.28
CA GLU A 4 18.17 -3.12 5.67
C GLU A 4 17.75 -1.73 5.17
N ALA A 5 17.37 -1.63 3.89
CA ALA A 5 16.90 -0.37 3.32
C ALA A 5 15.61 0.12 4.02
N ARG A 6 14.80 -0.79 4.56
CA ARG A 6 13.63 -0.47 5.38
C ARG A 6 14.06 0.07 6.75
N ARG A 7 14.94 -0.61 7.48
CA ARG A 7 15.47 -0.15 8.78
C ARG A 7 16.13 1.24 8.68
N GLU A 8 16.92 1.49 7.64
CA GLU A 8 17.55 2.79 7.42
C GLU A 8 16.54 3.92 7.21
N ARG A 9 15.40 3.64 6.54
CA ARG A 9 14.33 4.64 6.40
C ARG A 9 13.67 4.95 7.73
N PHE A 10 13.38 3.95 8.55
CA PHE A 10 12.81 4.16 9.89
C PHE A 10 13.75 4.96 10.79
N ALA A 11 15.05 4.62 10.80
CA ALA A 11 16.06 5.36 11.57
C ALA A 11 16.15 6.85 11.17
N ARG A 12 15.96 7.17 9.87
CA ARG A 12 15.90 8.56 9.41
C ARG A 12 14.68 9.30 9.97
N PHE A 13 13.51 8.67 10.02
CA PHE A 13 12.30 9.29 10.60
C PHE A 13 12.45 9.55 12.10
N GLU A 14 13.01 8.59 12.84
CA GLU A 14 13.31 8.75 14.27
C GLU A 14 14.29 9.89 14.52
N GLU A 15 15.36 9.97 13.71
CA GLU A 15 16.34 11.06 13.80
C GLU A 15 15.73 12.42 13.48
N LEU A 16 14.87 12.51 12.45
CA LEU A 16 14.15 13.74 12.15
C LEU A 16 13.24 14.17 13.30
N ARG A 17 12.53 13.21 13.91
CA ARG A 17 11.64 13.49 15.03
C ARG A 17 12.42 13.98 16.24
N ARG A 18 13.50 13.28 16.60
CA ARG A 18 14.40 13.67 17.69
C ARG A 18 14.93 15.10 17.50
N ARG A 19 15.43 15.43 16.31
CA ARG A 19 15.93 16.79 16.00
C ARG A 19 14.84 17.86 16.12
N TRP A 20 13.62 17.53 15.72
CA TRP A 20 12.50 18.44 15.86
C TRP A 20 12.16 18.68 17.34
N ASP A 21 12.08 17.62 18.15
CA ASP A 21 11.78 17.70 19.59
C ASP A 21 12.87 18.49 20.33
N GLU A 22 14.14 18.23 20.05
CA GLU A 22 15.28 18.98 20.62
C GLU A 22 15.21 20.47 20.28
N LYS A 23 14.93 20.81 19.02
CA LYS A 23 14.82 22.19 18.56
C LYS A 23 13.60 22.89 19.16
N HIS A 24 12.49 22.17 19.32
CA HIS A 24 11.30 22.68 20.01
C HIS A 24 11.62 23.05 21.46
N ALA A 25 12.30 22.16 22.18
CA ALA A 25 12.72 22.37 23.57
C ALA A 25 13.67 23.56 23.69
N GLN A 26 14.64 23.69 22.78
CA GLN A 26 15.56 24.84 22.74
C GLN A 26 14.83 26.17 22.53
N LEU A 27 13.89 26.23 21.58
CA LEU A 27 13.09 27.44 21.32
C LEU A 27 12.21 27.80 22.50
N LYS A 28 11.54 26.82 23.13
CA LYS A 28 10.75 27.03 24.35
C LYS A 28 11.61 27.59 25.49
N LYS A 29 12.79 27.01 25.72
CA LYS A 29 13.74 27.48 26.75
C LYS A 29 14.20 28.92 26.46
N LEU A 30 14.50 29.25 25.21
CA LEU A 30 14.88 30.60 24.80
C LEU A 30 13.76 31.62 25.08
N VAL A 31 12.52 31.28 24.71
CA VAL A 31 11.35 32.14 24.97
C VAL A 31 11.15 32.35 26.47
N LEU A 32 11.27 31.31 27.29
CA LEU A 32 11.15 31.41 28.75
C LEU A 32 12.23 32.30 29.38
N ASN A 33 13.49 32.12 28.97
CA ASN A 33 14.61 32.94 29.45
C ASN A 33 14.43 34.42 29.07
N LEU A 34 14.04 34.69 27.83
CA LEU A 34 13.83 36.05 27.35
C LEU A 34 12.58 36.71 27.98
N ARG A 35 11.56 35.94 28.37
CA ARG A 35 10.41 36.46 29.10
C ARG A 35 10.82 37.11 30.42
N GLN A 36 11.74 36.48 31.15
CA GLN A 36 12.24 37.02 32.42
C GLN A 36 13.09 38.29 32.18
N ALA A 37 13.96 38.25 31.18
CA ALA A 37 14.87 39.35 30.84
C ALA A 37 14.18 40.57 30.17
N ALA A 38 13.03 40.37 29.52
CA ALA A 38 12.27 41.43 28.85
C ALA A 38 11.67 42.48 29.81
N SER A 39 11.58 42.17 31.11
CA SER A 39 11.16 43.12 32.14
C SER A 39 12.20 44.21 32.45
N ILE A 40 13.44 44.04 31.97
CA ILE A 40 14.61 44.85 32.38
C ILE A 40 15.02 45.85 31.28
N SER A 41 14.80 45.54 30.00
CA SER A 41 15.21 46.39 28.87
C SER A 41 14.28 46.28 27.66
N HIS A 42 14.05 47.43 27.01
CA HIS A 42 13.29 47.52 25.77
C HIS A 42 13.92 46.72 24.61
N GLU A 43 15.26 46.62 24.57
CA GLU A 43 15.97 45.81 23.57
C GLU A 43 15.71 44.31 23.78
N LEU A 44 15.66 43.87 25.03
CA LEU A 44 15.34 42.47 25.39
C LEU A 44 13.86 42.14 25.11
N ALA A 45 12.96 43.11 25.24
CA ALA A 45 11.56 42.96 24.85
C ALA A 45 11.40 42.70 23.34
N SER A 46 12.14 43.42 22.49
CA SER A 46 12.16 43.17 21.04
C SER A 46 12.67 41.75 20.70
N ARG A 47 13.74 41.31 21.36
CA ARG A 47 14.27 39.94 21.19
C ARG A 47 13.30 38.86 21.67
N TYR A 48 12.55 39.12 22.73
CA TYR A 48 11.49 38.23 23.20
C TYR A 48 10.36 38.06 22.18
N GLN A 49 9.89 39.17 21.58
CA GLN A 49 8.86 39.13 20.52
C GLN A 49 9.34 38.36 19.28
N ALA A 50 10.60 38.54 18.89
CA ALA A 50 11.21 37.78 17.80
C ALA A 50 11.28 36.28 18.11
N ALA A 51 11.66 35.91 19.34
CA ALA A 51 11.71 34.52 19.79
C ALA A 51 10.31 33.87 19.83
N GLN A 52 9.28 34.57 20.30
CA GLN A 52 7.90 34.09 20.27
C GLN A 52 7.43 33.83 18.83
N THR A 53 7.69 34.76 17.91
CA THR A 53 7.32 34.61 16.50
C THR A 53 8.01 33.39 15.88
N ARG A 54 9.28 33.15 16.24
CA ARG A 54 10.04 31.99 15.77
C ARG A 54 9.49 30.68 16.33
N LEU A 55 9.11 30.63 17.60
CA LEU A 55 8.47 29.45 18.21
C LEU A 55 7.13 29.16 17.56
N ARG A 56 6.28 30.19 17.39
CA ARG A 56 4.96 30.05 16.75
C ARG A 56 5.08 29.48 15.33
N LYS A 57 5.94 30.05 14.48
CA LYS A 57 6.18 29.54 13.12
C LYS A 57 6.71 28.10 13.12
N PHE A 58 7.49 27.72 14.12
CA PHE A 58 8.02 26.36 14.25
C PHE A 58 6.93 25.36 14.67
N GLU A 59 6.02 25.76 15.56
CA GLU A 59 4.88 24.95 15.98
C GLU A 59 3.82 24.83 14.88
N GLU A 60 3.57 25.91 14.13
CA GLU A 60 2.68 25.91 12.95
C GLU A 60 3.16 24.96 11.85
N ALA A 61 4.48 24.84 11.65
CA ALA A 61 5.05 23.87 10.70
C ALA A 61 4.83 22.41 11.14
N GLY A 62 4.54 22.17 12.41
CA GLY A 62 4.25 20.86 12.99
C GLY A 62 5.47 19.94 13.06
N PRO A 63 5.34 18.81 13.79
CA PRO A 63 6.37 17.79 13.81
C PRO A 63 6.50 17.09 12.45
N PRO A 64 7.67 16.49 12.16
CA PRO A 64 7.81 15.66 10.97
C PRO A 64 6.77 14.53 10.98
N PRO A 65 6.31 14.10 9.79
CA PRO A 65 5.32 13.04 9.69
C PRO A 65 5.84 11.77 10.35
N GLU A 66 4.94 11.06 11.06
CA GLU A 66 5.27 9.76 11.63
C GLU A 66 5.71 8.79 10.54
N PRO A 67 6.65 7.88 10.83
CA PRO A 67 7.00 6.85 9.88
C PRO A 67 5.74 6.06 9.50
N PRO A 68 5.58 5.68 8.22
CA PRO A 68 4.46 4.84 7.83
C PRO A 68 4.50 3.56 8.65
N ARG A 69 3.41 3.27 9.37
CA ARG A 69 3.28 2.05 10.18
C ARG A 69 3.48 0.82 9.29
N GLU A 70 4.02 -0.25 9.88
CA GLU A 70 4.05 -1.54 9.18
C GLU A 70 2.62 -2.00 8.98
N GLN A 71 2.23 -2.14 7.72
CA GLN A 71 0.90 -2.61 7.37
C GLN A 71 0.95 -4.14 7.37
N ASP A 72 0.25 -4.76 8.30
CA ASP A 72 0.15 -6.21 8.39
C ASP A 72 -1.17 -6.69 7.76
N ILE A 73 -1.19 -6.73 6.43
CA ILE A 73 -2.35 -7.15 5.66
C ILE A 73 -2.32 -8.67 5.55
N THR A 74 -3.18 -9.33 6.30
CA THR A 74 -3.36 -10.79 6.19
C THR A 74 -4.50 -11.09 5.21
N MET A 75 -4.14 -11.58 4.02
CA MET A 75 -5.11 -12.09 3.05
C MET A 75 -5.66 -13.45 3.52
N ARG A 76 -6.97 -13.65 3.38
CA ARG A 76 -7.62 -14.95 3.64
C ARG A 76 -8.08 -15.58 2.33
N LEU A 77 -7.13 -16.06 1.56
CA LEU A 77 -7.41 -16.82 0.35
C LEU A 77 -7.91 -18.22 0.74
N HIS A 78 -9.04 -18.64 0.17
CA HIS A 78 -9.68 -19.92 0.47
C HIS A 78 -9.39 -20.92 -0.66
N GLY A 79 -9.17 -22.18 -0.34
CA GLY A 79 -8.87 -23.22 -1.34
C GLY A 79 -8.48 -24.53 -0.66
N GLY A 80 -8.98 -25.65 -1.16
CA GLY A 80 -8.66 -26.97 -0.61
C GLY A 80 -7.18 -27.29 -0.79
N ARG A 81 -6.53 -27.85 0.24
CA ARG A 81 -5.20 -28.45 0.12
C ARG A 81 -5.27 -29.62 -0.85
N THR A 82 -4.86 -29.40 -2.08
CA THR A 82 -4.36 -30.48 -2.90
C THR A 82 -2.99 -30.04 -3.37
N GLY A 83 -1.95 -30.86 -3.13
CA GLY A 83 -0.56 -30.63 -3.55
C GLY A 83 -0.39 -30.64 -5.06
N VAL A 84 -1.23 -29.87 -5.75
CA VAL A 84 -1.51 -29.87 -7.18
C VAL A 84 -0.90 -28.60 -7.72
N ARG A 85 -0.13 -28.74 -8.80
CA ARG A 85 0.46 -27.64 -9.58
C ARG A 85 -0.59 -26.54 -9.77
N ALA A 86 -0.28 -25.34 -9.31
CA ALA A 86 -1.10 -24.15 -9.45
C ALA A 86 -1.07 -23.62 -10.89
N VAL A 87 0.12 -23.64 -11.51
CA VAL A 87 0.33 -23.27 -12.91
C VAL A 87 1.26 -24.29 -13.56
N THR A 88 0.98 -24.66 -14.80
CA THR A 88 1.90 -25.44 -15.64
C THR A 88 1.97 -24.81 -17.01
N CYS A 89 3.18 -24.57 -17.50
CA CYS A 89 3.47 -24.12 -18.85
C CYS A 89 4.40 -25.15 -19.52
N LYS A 90 4.13 -25.47 -20.79
CA LYS A 90 4.97 -26.35 -21.61
C LYS A 90 5.22 -25.70 -22.96
N GLY A 91 6.48 -25.38 -23.23
CA GLY A 91 6.91 -24.67 -24.44
C GLY A 91 6.14 -23.36 -24.66
N LEU A 92 5.70 -22.71 -23.58
CA LEU A 92 4.87 -21.51 -23.67
C LEU A 92 5.71 -20.37 -24.25
N GLU A 93 5.22 -19.78 -25.33
CA GLU A 93 5.86 -18.65 -25.99
C GLU A 93 4.86 -17.50 -26.11
N LEU A 94 5.29 -16.28 -25.77
CA LEU A 94 4.53 -15.07 -26.10
C LEU A 94 5.24 -14.42 -27.28
N THR A 95 4.68 -14.57 -28.48
CA THR A 95 5.34 -14.18 -29.74
C THR A 95 5.84 -12.74 -29.69
N GLY A 96 7.14 -12.55 -29.94
CA GLY A 96 7.79 -11.24 -29.92
C GLY A 96 8.10 -10.68 -28.53
N LEU A 97 7.75 -11.38 -27.44
CA LEU A 97 7.93 -10.93 -26.06
C LEU A 97 8.77 -11.90 -25.22
N MET A 98 8.46 -13.21 -25.27
CA MET A 98 9.14 -14.25 -24.50
C MET A 98 9.40 -15.47 -25.40
N LYS A 99 10.64 -15.99 -25.37
CA LYS A 99 11.00 -17.26 -26.02
C LYS A 99 10.29 -18.44 -25.32
N PRO A 100 10.16 -19.61 -25.99
CA PRO A 100 9.52 -20.78 -25.38
C PRO A 100 10.14 -21.18 -24.05
N PHE A 101 9.31 -21.42 -23.04
CA PHE A 101 9.74 -21.87 -21.71
C PHE A 101 8.78 -22.88 -21.07
N ASP A 102 9.34 -23.67 -20.17
CA ASP A 102 8.59 -24.55 -19.28
C ASP A 102 8.54 -23.95 -17.87
N LEU A 103 7.41 -24.08 -17.19
CA LEU A 103 7.23 -23.58 -15.82
C LEU A 103 6.24 -24.48 -15.07
N GLU A 104 6.58 -24.83 -13.84
CA GLU A 104 5.62 -25.40 -12.88
C GLU A 104 5.65 -24.55 -11.63
N VAL A 105 4.47 -24.06 -11.22
CA VAL A 105 4.29 -23.35 -9.96
C VAL A 105 3.40 -24.20 -9.08
N PHE A 106 3.81 -24.45 -7.84
CA PHE A 106 3.07 -25.23 -6.86
C PHE A 106 2.30 -24.32 -5.90
N TYR A 107 1.25 -24.89 -5.30
CA TYR A 107 0.49 -24.22 -4.25
C TYR A 107 1.41 -23.72 -3.12
N GLY A 108 1.23 -22.47 -2.70
CA GLY A 108 2.01 -21.83 -1.64
C GLY A 108 3.36 -21.28 -2.09
N GLU A 109 3.78 -21.51 -3.33
CA GLU A 109 4.99 -20.88 -3.86
C GLU A 109 4.79 -19.40 -4.12
N ARG A 110 5.81 -18.61 -3.77
CA ARG A 110 5.86 -17.17 -4.05
C ARG A 110 6.87 -16.95 -5.16
N VAL A 111 6.37 -16.79 -6.38
CA VAL A 111 7.21 -16.65 -7.58
C VAL A 111 7.26 -15.19 -8.01
N ALA A 112 8.47 -14.68 -8.27
CA ALA A 112 8.69 -13.36 -8.82
C ALA A 112 9.14 -13.48 -10.28
N VAL A 113 8.40 -12.85 -11.20
CA VAL A 113 8.77 -12.77 -12.62
C VAL A 113 9.68 -11.57 -12.84
N LEU A 114 10.93 -11.82 -13.22
CA LEU A 114 11.95 -10.79 -13.44
C LEU A 114 12.24 -10.64 -14.94
N GLY A 115 12.62 -9.42 -15.36
CA GLY A 115 12.95 -9.12 -16.75
C GLY A 115 12.96 -7.63 -17.04
N SER A 116 13.55 -7.20 -18.15
CA SER A 116 13.58 -5.79 -18.58
C SER A 116 12.19 -5.24 -18.88
N ASN A 117 12.03 -3.92 -18.91
CA ASN A 117 10.79 -3.30 -19.36
C ASN A 117 10.51 -3.72 -20.82
N GLY A 118 9.26 -4.08 -21.11
CA GLY A 118 8.88 -4.60 -22.43
C GLY A 118 9.11 -6.11 -22.63
N SER A 119 9.70 -6.83 -21.67
CA SER A 119 9.97 -8.27 -21.79
C SER A 119 8.73 -9.19 -21.71
N GLY A 120 7.51 -8.65 -21.83
CA GLY A 120 6.28 -9.45 -21.80
C GLY A 120 5.71 -9.82 -20.43
N LYS A 121 6.32 -9.42 -19.30
CA LYS A 121 5.85 -9.83 -17.94
C LYS A 121 4.37 -9.56 -17.68
N SER A 122 3.90 -8.34 -17.99
CA SER A 122 2.50 -7.98 -17.78
C SER A 122 1.56 -8.74 -18.72
N HIS A 123 2.02 -9.09 -19.92
CA HIS A 123 1.25 -9.94 -20.84
C HIS A 123 1.19 -11.38 -20.31
N PHE A 124 2.28 -11.91 -19.79
CA PHE A 124 2.30 -13.23 -19.17
C PHE A 124 1.35 -13.32 -17.96
N LEU A 125 1.38 -12.34 -17.05
CA LEU A 125 0.46 -12.30 -15.91
C LEU A 125 -1.00 -12.15 -16.35
N ARG A 126 -1.27 -11.33 -17.38
CA ARG A 126 -2.61 -11.21 -17.98
C ARG A 126 -3.09 -12.52 -18.60
N LEU A 127 -2.22 -13.25 -19.29
CA LEU A 127 -2.53 -14.56 -19.85
C LEU A 127 -2.93 -15.54 -18.74
N LEU A 128 -2.15 -15.63 -17.67
CA LEU A 128 -2.45 -16.50 -16.54
C LEU A 128 -3.74 -16.11 -15.81
N ALA A 129 -4.13 -14.85 -15.88
CA ALA A 129 -5.41 -14.34 -15.38
C ALA A 129 -6.62 -14.68 -16.27
N GLY A 130 -6.39 -15.35 -17.40
CA GLY A 130 -7.44 -15.68 -18.38
C GLY A 130 -7.71 -14.56 -19.41
N GLY A 131 -6.87 -13.52 -19.46
CA GLY A 131 -6.98 -12.48 -20.48
C GLY A 131 -6.47 -12.93 -21.84
N ASP A 132 -7.00 -12.32 -22.91
CA ASP A 132 -6.63 -12.64 -24.28
C ASP A 132 -5.22 -12.13 -24.62
N VAL A 133 -4.32 -13.08 -24.93
CA VAL A 133 -2.92 -12.83 -25.31
C VAL A 133 -2.51 -13.88 -26.33
N THR A 134 -2.02 -13.45 -27.49
CA THR A 134 -1.45 -14.35 -28.51
C THR A 134 -0.25 -15.10 -27.93
N HIS A 135 -0.34 -16.44 -27.92
CA HIS A 135 0.71 -17.32 -27.42
C HIS A 135 0.74 -18.63 -28.21
N THR A 136 1.86 -19.35 -28.13
CA THR A 136 2.01 -20.73 -28.60
C THR A 136 2.45 -21.64 -27.45
N GLY A 137 2.43 -22.95 -27.65
CA GLY A 137 2.65 -23.92 -26.59
C GLY A 137 1.40 -24.14 -25.73
N GLU A 138 1.58 -24.72 -24.55
CA GLU A 138 0.49 -25.06 -23.65
C GLU A 138 0.65 -24.39 -22.29
N TRP A 139 -0.46 -23.99 -21.68
CA TRP A 139 -0.51 -23.63 -20.28
C TRP A 139 -1.82 -24.08 -19.64
N LYS A 140 -1.81 -24.28 -18.32
CA LYS A 140 -2.99 -24.64 -17.54
C LYS A 140 -2.88 -24.15 -16.11
N LEU A 141 -4.04 -23.83 -15.54
CA LEU A 141 -4.20 -23.66 -14.11
C LEU A 141 -4.48 -25.02 -13.46
N GLY A 142 -4.11 -25.13 -12.18
CA GLY A 142 -4.44 -26.28 -11.35
C GLY A 142 -5.95 -26.49 -11.22
N ALA A 143 -6.36 -27.71 -10.89
CA ALA A 143 -7.77 -27.99 -10.64
C ALA A 143 -8.30 -27.10 -9.52
N ARG A 144 -9.43 -26.41 -9.78
CA ARG A 144 -10.09 -25.47 -8.86
C ARG A 144 -9.29 -24.20 -8.55
N VAL A 145 -8.21 -23.90 -9.28
CA VAL A 145 -7.51 -22.62 -9.16
C VAL A 145 -8.36 -21.52 -9.79
N VAL A 146 -8.60 -20.47 -9.02
CA VAL A 146 -9.26 -19.24 -9.49
C VAL A 146 -8.22 -18.13 -9.46
N PRO A 147 -7.75 -17.65 -10.63
CA PRO A 147 -6.69 -16.66 -10.68
C PRO A 147 -7.22 -15.28 -10.27
N GLY A 148 -6.49 -14.60 -9.38
CA GLY A 148 -6.70 -13.18 -9.06
C GLY A 148 -5.64 -12.32 -9.72
N HIS A 149 -6.04 -11.26 -10.42
CA HIS A 149 -5.11 -10.38 -11.13
C HIS A 149 -5.22 -8.95 -10.64
N PHE A 150 -4.14 -8.47 -10.01
CA PHE A 150 -3.99 -7.09 -9.60
C PHE A 150 -2.99 -6.40 -10.54
N ALA A 151 -3.43 -5.32 -11.20
CA ALA A 151 -2.57 -4.54 -12.07
C ALA A 151 -2.81 -3.03 -11.85
N GLN A 152 -1.75 -2.32 -11.45
CA GLN A 152 -1.79 -0.92 -11.01
C GLN A 152 -2.47 0.07 -11.98
N THR A 153 -2.55 -0.25 -13.27
CA THR A 153 -3.03 0.67 -14.31
C THR A 153 -4.47 0.40 -14.77
N HIS A 154 -5.17 -0.62 -14.23
CA HIS A 154 -6.57 -0.79 -14.59
C HIS A 154 -7.39 0.26 -13.85
N ALA A 155 -7.97 1.18 -14.62
CA ALA A 155 -9.08 1.98 -14.14
C ALA A 155 -10.21 1.00 -13.78
N HIS A 156 -10.92 1.31 -12.70
CA HIS A 156 -12.11 0.58 -12.28
C HIS A 156 -13.33 1.52 -12.37
N PRO A 157 -13.81 1.85 -13.59
CA PRO A 157 -14.96 2.74 -13.76
C PRO A 157 -16.20 2.27 -13.01
N GLU A 158 -16.36 0.96 -12.84
CA GLU A 158 -17.45 0.33 -12.09
C GLU A 158 -17.42 0.65 -10.58
N LEU A 159 -16.25 1.00 -10.03
CA LEU A 159 -16.07 1.38 -8.62
C LEU A 159 -16.16 2.90 -8.42
N GLU A 160 -16.05 3.69 -9.50
CA GLU A 160 -16.06 5.15 -9.42
C GLU A 160 -17.38 5.67 -8.85
N GLY A 161 -17.29 6.66 -7.97
CA GLY A 161 -18.47 7.27 -7.38
C GLY A 161 -19.13 6.52 -6.24
N ARG A 162 -18.71 5.30 -5.95
CA ARG A 162 -19.30 4.44 -4.93
C ARG A 162 -18.44 4.39 -3.67
N THR A 163 -19.10 4.28 -2.51
CA THR A 163 -18.38 4.12 -1.24
C THR A 163 -17.88 2.69 -1.07
N LEU A 164 -16.85 2.49 -0.24
CA LEU A 164 -16.33 1.15 0.00
C LEU A 164 -17.38 0.22 0.60
N LEU A 165 -18.22 0.73 1.52
CA LEU A 165 -19.31 -0.05 2.11
C LEU A 165 -20.36 -0.43 1.07
N ASP A 166 -20.76 0.50 0.19
CA ASP A 166 -21.75 0.21 -0.84
C ASP A 166 -21.25 -0.87 -1.81
N ILE A 167 -19.99 -0.79 -2.23
CA ILE A 167 -19.37 -1.81 -3.09
C ILE A 167 -19.41 -3.18 -2.41
N LEU A 168 -18.95 -3.27 -1.16
CA LEU A 168 -18.94 -4.52 -0.41
C LEU A 168 -20.34 -5.09 -0.15
N TRP A 169 -21.32 -4.22 0.09
CA TRP A 169 -22.71 -4.61 0.30
C TRP A 169 -23.36 -5.13 -0.98
N SER A 170 -23.27 -4.37 -2.08
CA SER A 170 -23.99 -4.67 -3.31
C SER A 170 -23.39 -5.83 -4.11
N GLU A 171 -22.07 -5.93 -4.18
CA GLU A 171 -21.41 -6.92 -5.06
C GLU A 171 -21.10 -8.23 -4.34
N HIS A 172 -20.83 -8.15 -3.03
CA HIS A 172 -20.41 -9.32 -2.26
C HIS A 172 -21.45 -9.75 -1.22
N SER A 173 -22.66 -9.18 -1.26
CA SER A 173 -23.80 -9.50 -0.38
C SER A 173 -23.41 -9.56 1.10
N GLN A 174 -22.49 -8.69 1.51
CA GLN A 174 -21.99 -8.66 2.88
C GLN A 174 -22.95 -7.85 3.76
N ASP A 175 -23.24 -8.34 4.96
CA ASP A 175 -23.84 -7.46 5.97
C ASP A 175 -22.84 -6.35 6.37
N ARG A 176 -23.36 -5.25 6.95
CA ARG A 176 -22.54 -4.09 7.33
C ARG A 176 -21.45 -4.43 8.34
N GLY A 177 -21.69 -5.38 9.23
CA GLY A 177 -20.71 -5.84 10.22
C GLY A 177 -19.55 -6.61 9.60
N ALA A 178 -19.86 -7.51 8.66
CA ALA A 178 -18.90 -8.28 7.88
C ALA A 178 -18.05 -7.38 6.99
N ALA A 179 -18.66 -6.41 6.31
CA ALA A 179 -17.96 -5.40 5.51
C ALA A 179 -16.98 -4.58 6.37
N ALA A 180 -17.41 -4.06 7.52
CA ALA A 180 -16.55 -3.31 8.43
C ALA A 180 -15.37 -4.14 8.98
N SER A 181 -15.61 -5.41 9.32
CA SER A 181 -14.56 -6.34 9.77
C SER A 181 -13.51 -6.61 8.69
N ARG A 182 -13.94 -6.72 7.42
CA ARG A 182 -13.04 -6.88 6.25
C ARG A 182 -12.22 -5.62 6.00
N LEU A 183 -12.87 -4.45 5.96
CA LEU A 183 -12.17 -3.16 5.81
C LEU A 183 -11.15 -2.94 6.92
N ARG A 184 -11.43 -3.38 8.15
CA ARG A 184 -10.47 -3.30 9.26
C ARG A 184 -9.19 -4.09 9.00
N ARG A 185 -9.27 -5.32 8.44
CA ARG A 185 -8.07 -6.13 8.12
C ARG A 185 -7.17 -5.49 7.08
N TYR A 186 -7.76 -4.69 6.19
CA TYR A 186 -7.06 -3.95 5.15
C TYR A 186 -6.75 -2.50 5.57
N GLU A 187 -6.99 -2.15 6.84
CA GLU A 187 -6.80 -0.82 7.42
C GLU A 187 -7.54 0.30 6.67
N LEU A 188 -8.77 0.01 6.23
CA LEU A 188 -9.65 0.91 5.48
C LEU A 188 -10.90 1.32 6.28
N THR A 189 -10.94 1.05 7.59
CA THR A 189 -12.10 1.38 8.45
C THR A 189 -12.50 2.85 8.37
N ALA A 190 -11.53 3.76 8.38
CA ALA A 190 -11.79 5.21 8.31
C ALA A 190 -12.27 5.67 6.92
N GLN A 191 -12.10 4.82 5.90
CA GLN A 191 -12.47 5.08 4.51
C GLN A 191 -13.77 4.37 4.11
N ALA A 192 -14.48 3.74 5.06
CA ALA A 192 -15.64 2.90 4.79
C ALA A 192 -16.75 3.65 3.99
N GLU A 193 -17.03 4.90 4.35
CA GLU A 193 -18.00 5.78 3.69
C GLU A 193 -17.35 6.68 2.61
N GLN A 194 -16.04 6.55 2.39
CA GLN A 194 -15.33 7.33 1.37
C GLN A 194 -15.51 6.69 0.00
N ARG A 195 -15.67 7.54 -1.02
CA ARG A 195 -15.70 7.10 -2.42
C ARG A 195 -14.36 6.52 -2.87
N PHE A 196 -14.40 5.45 -3.67
CA PHE A 196 -13.21 4.80 -4.20
C PHE A 196 -12.27 5.75 -4.96
N ASP A 197 -12.84 6.68 -5.76
CA ASP A 197 -12.09 7.68 -6.54
C ASP A 197 -11.32 8.70 -5.68
N ARG A 198 -11.66 8.84 -4.40
CA ARG A 198 -10.99 9.78 -3.48
C ARG A 198 -9.90 9.13 -2.64
N LEU A 199 -9.71 7.81 -2.75
CA LEU A 199 -8.69 7.09 -2.02
C LEU A 199 -7.30 7.39 -2.59
N SER A 200 -6.29 7.37 -1.72
CA SER A 200 -4.89 7.32 -2.20
C SER A 200 -4.65 6.03 -3.00
N GLY A 201 -3.68 6.03 -3.93
CA GLY A 201 -3.36 4.83 -4.72
C GLY A 201 -3.02 3.60 -3.87
N GLY A 202 -2.40 3.79 -2.70
CA GLY A 202 -2.17 2.70 -1.75
C GLY A 202 -3.46 2.17 -1.11
N GLN A 203 -4.40 3.05 -0.75
CA GLN A 203 -5.72 2.64 -0.25
C GLN A 203 -6.55 1.93 -1.35
N GLN A 204 -6.51 2.44 -2.58
CA GLN A 204 -7.15 1.78 -3.74
C GLN A 204 -6.57 0.38 -3.96
N ALA A 205 -5.25 0.25 -3.93
CA ALA A 205 -4.58 -1.05 -4.06
C ALA A 205 -5.04 -2.04 -2.98
N ARG A 206 -5.08 -1.62 -1.71
CA ARG A 206 -5.56 -2.47 -0.61
C ARG A 206 -7.02 -2.88 -0.77
N PHE A 207 -7.86 -1.95 -1.22
CA PHE A 207 -9.27 -2.27 -1.46
C PHE A 207 -9.44 -3.26 -2.61
N GLN A 208 -8.71 -3.10 -3.72
CA GLN A 208 -8.73 -4.07 -4.82
C GLN A 208 -8.22 -5.45 -4.39
N ILE A 209 -7.17 -5.52 -3.55
CA ILE A 209 -6.71 -6.80 -2.99
C ILE A 209 -7.80 -7.44 -2.13
N LEU A 210 -8.55 -6.65 -1.36
CA LEU A 210 -9.73 -7.14 -0.64
C LEU A 210 -10.77 -7.70 -1.61
N LEU A 211 -11.12 -6.99 -2.69
CA LEU A 211 -12.10 -7.48 -3.68
C LEU A 211 -11.65 -8.83 -4.28
N LEU A 212 -10.37 -8.98 -4.64
CA LEU A 212 -9.81 -10.25 -5.12
C LEU A 212 -9.98 -11.37 -4.09
N GLU A 213 -9.78 -11.10 -2.79
CA GLU A 213 -10.07 -12.07 -1.72
C GLU A 213 -11.56 -12.48 -1.72
N LEU A 214 -12.47 -11.55 -2.01
CA LEU A 214 -13.92 -11.79 -1.96
C LEU A 214 -14.48 -12.49 -3.19
N GLU A 215 -13.84 -12.31 -4.34
CA GLU A 215 -14.13 -13.04 -5.58
C GLU A 215 -13.80 -14.54 -5.48
N GLY A 216 -13.16 -14.96 -4.39
CA GLY A 216 -12.83 -16.36 -4.14
C GLY A 216 -11.54 -16.80 -4.82
N CYS A 217 -10.62 -15.87 -5.06
CA CYS A 217 -9.27 -16.19 -5.54
C CYS A 217 -8.61 -17.22 -4.60
N THR A 218 -7.96 -18.21 -5.20
CA THR A 218 -7.32 -19.30 -4.44
C THR A 218 -5.90 -18.91 -3.99
N ALA A 219 -5.49 -19.45 -2.84
CA ALA A 219 -4.18 -19.20 -2.21
C ALA A 219 -3.02 -19.88 -2.94
#